data_AF-A0A2U1P130-F1
#
_entry.id   AF-A0A2U1P130-F1
#
_cell.length_a   1.000
_cell.length_b   1.000
_cell.length_c   1.000
_cell.angle_alpha   90.00
_cell.angle_beta   90.00
_cell.angle_gamma   90.00
#
_symmetry.space_group_name_H-M   'P 1'
#
loop_
_entity.id
_entity.type
_entity.pdbx_description
1 polymer ?
#
loop_
_entity_poly.entity_id
_entity_poly.type
_entity_poly.pdbx_seq_one_letter_code
_entity_poly.pdbx_strand_id
1 'polypeptide(L)'
;MVEEGNPSKRELGESSTSLPKILPVTGEPIHHTIPLLATRIARHEDRLNDIVNVINSLPCGHITEDVNNLIIGQTAVESEVEQIKTEFSESMDFIAALCSANVAMGDVLTSFDHELEQISAQNFSLRLAIQESYATERTRDRTIETLTTKITDLQRSMDEVLGKP
;
A
#
# COMPACT_ATOMS: atom_id res chain seq x y z
N MET A 1 72.05 -92.23 -64.04
CA MET A 1 73.06 -91.23 -63.62
C MET A 1 72.46 -90.48 -62.45
N VAL A 2 73.23 -90.37 -61.36
CA VAL A 2 72.86 -89.74 -60.08
C VAL A 2 73.05 -88.22 -60.18
N GLU A 3 72.19 -87.45 -59.51
CA GLU A 3 72.48 -86.22 -58.70
C GLU A 3 71.14 -85.51 -58.41
N GLU A 4 70.59 -85.47 -57.18
CA GLU A 4 71.04 -84.79 -55.94
C GLU A 4 70.75 -83.28 -55.93
N GLY A 5 69.89 -82.80 -55.00
CA GLY A 5 69.89 -81.38 -54.57
C GLY A 5 68.56 -80.61 -54.40
N ASN A 6 67.95 -80.75 -53.22
CA ASN A 6 67.21 -79.77 -52.38
C ASN A 6 65.71 -79.36 -52.57
N PRO A 7 64.97 -79.10 -51.46
CA PRO A 7 63.49 -79.11 -51.33
C PRO A 7 62.84 -77.72 -51.13
N SER A 8 61.52 -77.59 -51.30
CA SER A 8 60.67 -76.71 -50.47
C SER A 8 59.17 -76.84 -50.74
N LYS A 9 58.44 -77.21 -49.68
CA LYS A 9 57.09 -76.78 -49.25
C LYS A 9 55.96 -76.67 -50.28
N ARG A 10 54.94 -77.50 -50.07
CA ARG A 10 53.53 -77.06 -49.88
C ARG A 10 52.69 -78.26 -49.44
N GLU A 11 52.47 -78.38 -48.13
CA GLU A 11 51.30 -79.11 -47.64
C GLU A 11 50.11 -78.15 -47.70
N LEU A 12 49.28 -78.34 -48.74
CA LEU A 12 47.90 -77.89 -48.76
C LEU A 12 47.09 -78.87 -47.92
N GLY A 13 46.98 -78.57 -46.63
CA GLY A 13 45.99 -79.17 -45.74
C GLY A 13 44.67 -78.43 -45.92
N GLU A 14 43.77 -79.03 -46.68
CA GLU A 14 42.46 -78.49 -47.01
C GLU A 14 41.56 -78.43 -45.76
N SER A 15 40.98 -77.25 -45.56
CA SER A 15 40.16 -76.87 -44.41
C SER A 15 38.87 -77.67 -44.35
N SER A 16 38.71 -78.49 -43.29
CA SER A 16 37.39 -78.97 -42.87
C SER A 16 36.75 -77.98 -41.91
N THR A 17 35.69 -77.35 -42.42
CA THR A 17 34.45 -76.98 -41.72
C THR A 17 34.59 -76.25 -40.39
N SER A 18 34.62 -74.91 -40.45
CA SER A 18 34.35 -74.08 -39.28
C SER A 18 32.90 -74.31 -38.82
N LEU A 19 32.73 -74.89 -37.63
CA LEU A 19 31.44 -74.87 -36.94
C LEU A 19 30.91 -73.42 -36.94
N PRO A 20 29.61 -73.20 -37.19
CA PRO A 20 29.03 -71.86 -37.07
C PRO A 20 29.42 -71.33 -35.70
N LYS A 21 30.09 -70.17 -35.64
CA LYS A 21 30.34 -69.51 -34.35
C LYS A 21 28.96 -69.13 -33.81
N ILE A 22 28.48 -69.84 -32.80
CA ILE A 22 27.14 -69.69 -32.22
C ILE A 22 27.26 -68.84 -30.95
N LEU A 23 26.29 -67.96 -30.69
CA LEU A 23 26.20 -67.25 -29.42
C LEU A 23 25.87 -68.25 -28.28
N PRO A 24 26.70 -68.34 -27.22
CA PRO A 24 26.46 -69.29 -26.12
C PRO A 24 25.14 -69.08 -25.39
N VAL A 25 24.62 -67.85 -25.41
CA VAL A 25 23.42 -67.43 -24.68
C VAL A 25 22.13 -67.68 -25.47
N THR A 26 22.16 -67.56 -26.80
CA THR A 26 20.93 -67.62 -27.64
C THR A 26 20.90 -68.80 -28.60
N GLY A 27 22.02 -69.47 -28.85
CA GLY A 27 22.09 -70.59 -29.80
C GLY A 27 22.02 -70.18 -31.28
N GLU A 28 22.03 -68.88 -31.60
CA GLU A 28 21.98 -68.37 -32.98
C GLU A 28 23.38 -68.19 -33.58
N PRO A 29 23.54 -68.34 -34.91
CA PRO A 29 24.81 -68.07 -35.58
C PRO A 29 25.22 -66.59 -35.48
N ILE A 30 26.45 -66.34 -35.00
CA ILE A 30 27.03 -65.01 -34.76
C ILE A 30 26.97 -64.10 -36.00
N HIS A 31 27.12 -64.66 -37.19
CA HIS A 31 27.07 -63.92 -38.45
C HIS A 31 25.67 -63.37 -38.78
N HIS A 32 24.61 -63.88 -38.15
CA HIS A 32 23.25 -63.34 -38.27
C HIS A 32 22.97 -62.30 -37.17
N THR A 33 23.39 -62.56 -35.93
CA THR A 33 23.06 -61.69 -34.80
C THR A 33 23.89 -60.39 -34.76
N ILE A 34 25.16 -60.41 -35.17
CA ILE A 34 26.01 -59.19 -35.18
C ILE A 34 25.43 -58.10 -36.09
N PRO A 35 25.06 -58.37 -37.36
CA PRO A 35 24.42 -57.37 -38.22
C PRO A 35 23.13 -56.78 -37.63
N LEU A 36 22.29 -57.60 -36.99
CA LEU A 36 21.05 -57.13 -36.36
C LEU A 36 21.32 -56.15 -35.20
N LEU A 37 22.30 -56.47 -34.35
CA LEU A 37 22.72 -55.57 -33.28
C LEU A 37 23.32 -54.28 -33.84
N ALA A 38 24.15 -54.36 -34.88
CA ALA A 38 24.71 -53.18 -35.54
C ALA A 38 23.60 -52.28 -36.13
N THR A 39 22.60 -52.85 -36.80
CA THR A 39 21.43 -52.11 -37.29
C THR A 39 20.59 -51.49 -36.17
N ARG A 40 20.42 -52.20 -35.04
CA ARG A 40 19.71 -51.68 -33.87
C ARG A 40 20.46 -50.51 -33.22
N ILE A 41 21.78 -50.61 -33.11
CA ILE A 41 22.65 -49.56 -32.57
C ILE A 41 22.58 -48.31 -33.48
N ALA A 42 22.73 -48.47 -34.80
CA ALA A 42 22.64 -47.35 -35.74
C ALA A 42 21.29 -46.61 -35.63
N ARG A 43 20.18 -47.35 -35.54
CA ARG A 43 18.85 -46.74 -35.34
C ARG A 43 18.72 -46.00 -34.00
N HIS A 44 19.38 -46.47 -32.96
CA HIS A 44 19.38 -45.78 -31.67
C HIS A 44 20.24 -44.52 -31.72
N GLU A 45 21.36 -44.54 -32.44
CA GLU A 45 22.17 -43.34 -32.71
C GLU A 45 21.33 -42.26 -33.40
N ASP A 46 20.62 -42.62 -34.47
CA ASP A 46 19.74 -41.69 -35.19
C ASP A 46 18.66 -41.09 -34.26
N ARG A 47 18.01 -41.93 -33.44
CA ARG A 47 16.99 -41.49 -32.48
C ARG A 47 17.56 -40.58 -31.39
N LEU A 48 18.79 -40.85 -30.92
CA LEU A 48 19.46 -39.98 -29.96
C LEU A 48 19.79 -38.63 -30.59
N ASN A 49 20.24 -38.62 -31.85
CA ASN A 49 20.50 -37.39 -32.59
C ASN A 49 19.21 -36.56 -32.81
N ASP A 50 18.08 -37.20 -33.12
CA ASP A 50 16.77 -36.55 -33.17
C ASP A 50 16.37 -35.94 -31.82
N ILE A 51 16.60 -36.66 -30.71
CA ILE A 51 16.33 -36.15 -29.36
C ILE A 51 17.21 -34.94 -29.06
N VAL A 52 18.50 -34.97 -29.40
CA VAL A 52 19.41 -33.83 -29.21
C VAL A 52 18.94 -32.63 -30.02
N ASN A 53 18.49 -32.81 -31.26
CA ASN A 53 17.95 -31.73 -32.08
C ASN A 53 16.69 -31.11 -31.45
N VAL A 54 15.78 -31.93 -30.93
CA VAL A 54 14.60 -31.44 -30.21
C VAL A 54 15.01 -30.66 -28.97
N ILE A 55 15.92 -31.18 -28.15
CA ILE A 55 16.40 -30.50 -26.94
C ILE A 55 17.05 -29.15 -27.28
N ASN A 56 17.89 -29.11 -28.31
CA ASN A 56 18.56 -27.88 -28.73
C ASN A 56 17.60 -26.86 -29.34
N SER A 57 16.45 -27.30 -29.85
CA SER A 57 15.39 -26.41 -30.35
C SER A 57 14.48 -25.85 -29.26
N LEU A 58 14.59 -26.34 -28.01
CA LEU A 58 13.79 -25.82 -26.91
C LEU A 58 14.23 -24.41 -26.53
N PRO A 59 13.30 -23.45 -26.36
CA PRO A 59 13.61 -22.05 -26.07
C PRO A 59 13.92 -21.80 -24.58
N CYS A 60 14.66 -22.70 -23.92
CA CYS A 60 14.91 -22.64 -22.47
C CYS A 60 15.60 -21.33 -22.05
N GLY A 61 16.46 -20.76 -22.90
CA GLY A 61 17.09 -19.46 -22.66
C GLY A 61 16.08 -18.31 -22.60
N HIS A 62 15.19 -18.21 -23.60
CA HIS A 62 14.14 -17.20 -23.63
C HIS A 62 13.16 -17.35 -22.46
N ILE A 63 12.74 -18.59 -22.14
CA ILE A 63 11.86 -18.84 -20.99
C ILE A 63 12.52 -18.36 -19.69
N THR A 64 13.82 -18.60 -19.52
CA THR A 64 14.56 -18.15 -18.32
C THR A 64 14.61 -16.62 -18.25
N GLU A 65 14.87 -15.96 -19.38
CA GLU A 65 14.89 -14.50 -19.48
C GLU A 65 13.51 -13.89 -19.20
N ASP A 66 12.45 -14.42 -19.81
CA ASP A 66 11.07 -13.97 -19.63
C ASP A 66 10.62 -14.11 -18.17
N VAL A 67 10.95 -15.24 -17.51
CA VAL A 67 10.64 -15.45 -16.09
C VAL A 67 11.42 -14.45 -15.22
N ASN A 68 12.69 -14.19 -15.51
CA ASN A 68 13.46 -13.20 -14.77
C ASN A 68 12.89 -11.79 -14.93
N ASN A 69 12.53 -11.40 -16.15
CA ASN A 69 11.90 -10.11 -16.43
C ASN A 69 10.55 -9.97 -15.71
N LEU A 70 9.76 -11.05 -15.67
CA LEU A 70 8.51 -11.10 -14.92
C LEU A 70 8.73 -10.91 -13.42
N ILE A 71 9.73 -11.58 -12.84
CA ILE A 71 10.06 -11.44 -11.41
C ILE A 71 10.48 -10.00 -11.12
N ILE A 72 11.34 -9.40 -11.94
CA ILE A 72 11.75 -7.99 -11.78
C ILE A 72 10.52 -7.08 -11.84
N GLY A 73 9.66 -7.24 -12.84
CA GLY A 73 8.43 -6.47 -12.98
C GLY A 73 7.50 -6.63 -11.77
N GLN A 74 7.32 -7.86 -11.27
CA GLN A 74 6.51 -8.14 -10.09
C GLN A 74 7.09 -7.45 -8.84
N THR A 75 8.39 -7.55 -8.60
CA THR A 75 9.03 -6.92 -7.43
C THR A 75 8.90 -5.38 -7.47
N ALA A 76 8.94 -4.77 -8.66
CA ALA A 76 8.72 -3.34 -8.81
C ALA A 76 7.28 -2.96 -8.44
N VAL A 77 6.28 -3.70 -8.95
CA VAL A 77 4.87 -3.46 -8.63
C VAL A 77 4.59 -3.67 -7.14
N GLU A 78 5.16 -4.70 -6.52
CA GLU A 78 5.02 -4.94 -5.08
C GLU A 78 5.57 -3.77 -4.26
N SER A 79 6.71 -3.20 -4.66
CA SER A 79 7.28 -2.01 -4.02
C SER A 79 6.36 -0.79 -4.14
N GLU A 80 5.82 -0.51 -5.33
CA GLU A 80 4.89 0.60 -5.55
C GLU A 80 3.60 0.43 -4.74
N VAL A 81 3.08 -0.80 -4.64
CA VAL A 81 1.88 -1.11 -3.84
C VAL A 81 2.13 -0.84 -2.35
N GLU A 82 3.27 -1.23 -1.80
CA GLU A 82 3.60 -0.96 -0.40
C GLU A 82 3.84 0.54 -0.14
N GLN A 83 4.39 1.27 -1.10
CA GLN A 83 4.48 2.73 -1.02
C GLN A 83 3.09 3.37 -0.99
N ILE A 84 2.21 3.03 -1.94
CA ILE A 84 0.83 3.55 -2.01
C ILE A 84 0.08 3.26 -0.71
N LYS A 85 0.24 2.06 -0.14
CA LYS A 85 -0.37 1.68 1.13
C LYS A 85 0.11 2.56 2.28
N THR A 86 1.39 2.89 2.31
CA THR A 86 1.98 3.78 3.33
C THR A 86 1.42 5.20 3.19
N GLU A 87 1.48 5.77 1.99
CA GLU A 87 0.96 7.11 1.69
C GLU A 87 -0.55 7.23 1.97
N PHE A 88 -1.31 6.17 1.66
CA PHE A 88 -2.72 6.10 1.96
C PHE A 88 -2.99 6.07 3.47
N SER A 89 -2.19 5.32 4.24
CA SER A 89 -2.30 5.29 5.70
C SER A 89 -2.03 6.68 6.30
N GLU A 90 -0.97 7.35 5.87
CA GLU A 90 -0.64 8.70 6.33
C GLU A 90 -1.74 9.71 5.99
N SER A 91 -2.32 9.61 4.79
CA SER A 91 -3.44 10.44 4.37
C SER A 91 -4.68 10.21 5.24
N MET A 92 -4.98 8.97 5.60
CA MET A 92 -6.09 8.63 6.50
C MET A 92 -5.88 9.18 7.91
N ASP A 93 -4.66 9.09 8.45
CA ASP A 93 -4.32 9.66 9.76
C ASP A 93 -4.46 11.20 9.75
N PHE A 94 -4.05 11.85 8.66
CA PHE A 94 -4.23 13.28 8.48
C PHE A 94 -5.71 13.68 8.43
N ILE A 95 -6.55 12.92 7.70
CA ILE A 95 -8.00 13.16 7.66
C ILE A 95 -8.62 12.99 9.05
N ALA A 96 -8.22 11.96 9.81
CA ALA A 96 -8.71 11.76 11.18
C ALA A 96 -8.35 12.93 12.10
N ALA A 97 -7.14 13.49 11.96
CA ALA A 97 -6.73 14.69 12.68
C ALA A 97 -7.58 15.92 12.30
N LEU A 98 -7.86 16.12 11.00
CA LEU A 98 -8.74 17.19 10.53
C LEU A 98 -10.18 17.06 11.07
N CYS A 99 -10.73 15.84 11.08
CA CYS A 99 -12.05 15.59 11.66
C CYS A 99 -12.07 15.95 13.15
N SER A 100 -11.04 15.57 13.91
CA SER A 100 -10.92 15.88 15.33
C SER A 100 -10.84 17.39 15.57
N ALA A 101 -10.04 18.11 14.76
CA ALA A 101 -9.94 19.56 14.83
C ALA A 101 -11.27 20.25 14.50
N ASN A 102 -12.03 19.73 13.53
CA ASN A 102 -13.35 20.26 13.17
C ASN A 102 -14.37 20.11 14.30
N VAL A 103 -14.36 18.98 15.02
CA VAL A 103 -15.20 18.78 16.21
C VAL A 103 -14.82 19.79 17.30
N ALA A 104 -13.53 19.91 17.63
CA ALA A 104 -13.06 20.87 18.63
C ALA A 104 -13.44 22.33 18.27
N MET A 105 -13.40 22.69 16.98
CA MET A 105 -13.85 24.00 16.53
C MET A 105 -15.36 24.19 16.69
N GLY A 106 -16.16 23.14 16.49
CA GLY A 106 -17.59 23.14 16.80
C GLY A 106 -17.87 23.41 18.28
N ASP A 107 -17.08 22.83 19.18
CA ASP A 107 -17.20 23.07 20.63
C ASP A 107 -16.87 24.53 20.98
N VAL A 108 -15.84 25.11 20.36
CA VAL A 108 -15.47 26.53 20.54
C VAL A 108 -16.59 27.45 20.06
N LEU A 109 -17.18 27.18 18.90
CA LEU A 109 -18.31 27.99 18.39
C LEU A 109 -19.51 27.92 19.33
N THR A 110 -19.83 26.72 19.85
CA THR A 110 -20.91 26.54 20.83
C THR A 110 -20.62 27.32 22.12
N SER A 111 -19.36 27.37 22.57
CA SER A 111 -18.95 28.18 23.72
C SER A 111 -19.14 29.68 23.46
N PHE A 112 -18.75 30.17 22.28
CA PHE A 112 -18.95 31.58 21.90
C PHE A 112 -20.43 31.95 21.82
N ASP A 113 -21.29 31.09 21.28
CA ASP A 113 -22.73 31.33 21.27
C ASP A 113 -23.27 31.52 22.69
N HIS A 114 -22.83 30.67 23.64
CA HIS A 114 -23.23 30.80 25.06
C HIS A 114 -22.73 32.10 25.70
N GLU A 115 -21.49 32.50 25.45
CA GLU A 115 -20.94 33.77 25.94
C GLU A 115 -21.69 34.98 25.37
N LEU A 116 -22.04 34.95 24.08
CA LEU A 116 -22.82 36.01 23.44
C LEU A 116 -24.23 36.14 24.02
N GLU A 117 -24.90 35.01 24.26
CA GLU A 117 -26.20 34.99 24.94
C GLU A 117 -26.12 35.61 26.34
N GLN A 118 -25.08 35.24 27.10
CA GLN A 118 -24.85 35.78 28.45
C GLN A 118 -24.60 37.30 28.41
N ILE A 119 -23.75 37.77 27.50
CA ILE A 119 -23.47 39.21 27.32
C ILE A 119 -24.74 39.96 26.91
N SER A 120 -25.58 39.37 26.06
CA SER A 120 -26.86 39.95 25.66
C SER A 120 -27.81 40.10 26.86
N ALA A 121 -27.95 39.06 27.67
CA ALA A 121 -28.78 39.08 28.88
C ALA A 121 -28.29 40.11 29.91
N GLN A 122 -26.97 40.22 30.09
CA GLN A 122 -26.36 41.23 30.96
C GLN A 122 -26.62 42.65 30.45
N ASN A 123 -26.44 42.89 29.15
CA ASN A 123 -26.74 44.19 28.54
C ASN A 123 -28.20 44.60 28.71
N PHE A 124 -29.13 43.65 28.56
CA PHE A 124 -30.55 43.90 28.81
C PHE A 124 -30.80 44.30 30.27
N SER A 125 -30.23 43.55 31.21
CA SER A 125 -30.36 43.82 32.65
C SER A 125 -29.79 45.19 33.04
N LEU A 126 -28.63 45.57 32.50
CA LEU A 126 -28.02 46.88 32.73
C LEU A 126 -28.88 48.01 32.19
N ARG A 127 -29.48 47.85 31.00
CA ARG A 127 -30.38 48.86 30.42
C ARG A 127 -31.61 49.09 31.31
N LEU A 128 -32.18 48.02 31.87
CA LEU A 128 -33.29 48.13 32.83
C LEU A 128 -32.86 48.87 34.09
N ALA A 129 -31.73 48.49 34.70
CA ALA A 129 -31.22 49.14 35.90
C ALA A 129 -30.96 50.64 35.69
N ILE A 130 -30.42 51.02 34.52
CA ILE A 130 -30.23 52.43 34.15
C ILE A 130 -31.56 53.17 34.05
N GLN A 131 -32.56 52.57 33.40
CA GLN A 131 -33.89 53.17 33.27
C GLN A 131 -34.57 53.39 34.63
N GLU A 132 -34.47 52.41 35.53
CA GLU A 132 -34.98 52.51 36.90
C GLU A 132 -34.24 53.57 37.73
N SER A 133 -32.91 53.64 37.58
CA SER A 133 -32.11 54.69 38.22
C SER A 133 -32.54 56.09 37.76
N TYR A 134 -32.73 56.29 36.45
CA TYR A 134 -33.23 57.56 35.92
C TYR A 134 -34.66 57.90 36.38
N ALA A 135 -35.54 56.91 36.51
CA ALA A 135 -36.89 57.13 37.03
C ALA A 135 -36.85 57.54 38.52
N THR A 136 -35.97 56.92 39.29
CA THR A 136 -35.74 57.24 40.72
C THR A 136 -35.15 58.63 40.88
N GLU A 137 -34.16 58.99 40.07
CA GLU A 137 -33.57 60.34 40.05
C GLU A 137 -34.61 61.42 39.75
N ARG A 138 -35.42 61.27 38.70
CA ARG A 138 -36.52 62.22 38.42
C ARG A 138 -37.52 62.36 39.57
N THR A 139 -37.74 61.30 40.34
CA THR A 139 -38.64 61.34 41.50
C THR A 139 -38.00 62.14 42.64
N ARG A 140 -36.69 61.98 42.87
CA ARG A 140 -35.92 62.80 43.81
C ARG A 140 -35.92 64.27 43.40
N ASP A 141 -35.69 64.58 42.13
CA ASP A 141 -35.67 65.96 41.63
C ASP A 141 -37.01 66.69 41.88
N ARG A 142 -38.14 66.02 41.60
CA ARG A 142 -39.48 66.57 41.91
C ARG A 142 -39.69 66.81 43.40
N THR A 143 -39.15 65.93 44.24
CA THR A 143 -39.22 66.07 45.70
C THR A 143 -38.41 67.28 46.16
N ILE A 144 -37.19 67.46 45.62
CA ILE A 144 -36.34 68.62 45.90
C ILE A 144 -37.02 69.92 45.46
N GLU A 145 -37.60 69.95 44.26
CA GLU A 145 -38.33 71.11 43.74
C GLU A 145 -39.49 71.49 44.68
N THR A 146 -40.32 70.50 45.06
CA THR A 146 -41.43 70.70 45.99
C THR A 146 -40.97 71.25 47.34
N LEU A 147 -39.87 70.69 47.90
CA LEU A 147 -39.31 71.17 49.17
C LEU A 147 -38.75 72.59 49.04
N THR A 148 -38.10 72.91 47.92
CA THR A 148 -37.54 74.23 47.64
C THR A 148 -38.64 75.30 47.59
N THR A 149 -39.76 75.01 46.91
CA THR A 149 -40.94 75.88 46.91
C THR A 149 -41.46 76.13 48.33
N LYS A 150 -41.66 75.06 49.11
CA LYS A 150 -42.12 75.17 50.51
C LYS A 150 -41.17 75.99 51.39
N ILE A 151 -39.87 75.81 51.23
CA ILE A 151 -38.87 76.60 51.97
C ILE A 151 -38.99 78.09 51.61
N THR A 152 -39.14 78.39 50.31
CA THR A 152 -39.25 79.76 49.83
C THR A 152 -40.53 80.43 50.36
N ASP A 153 -41.64 79.70 50.40
CA ASP A 153 -42.90 80.18 50.96
C ASP A 153 -42.81 80.42 52.47
N LEU A 154 -42.17 79.51 53.21
CA LEU A 154 -41.91 79.69 54.63
C LEU A 154 -41.02 80.90 54.90
N GLN A 155 -39.95 81.09 54.11
CA GLN A 155 -39.08 82.26 54.21
C GLN A 155 -39.86 83.56 54.00
N ARG A 156 -40.71 83.63 52.96
CA ARG A 156 -41.58 84.78 52.70
C ARG A 156 -42.51 85.09 53.88
N SER A 157 -43.19 84.07 54.40
CA SER A 157 -44.10 84.24 55.55
C SER A 157 -43.37 84.71 56.82
N MET A 158 -42.13 84.27 57.01
CA MET A 158 -41.30 84.68 58.13
C MET A 158 -40.83 86.13 57.99
N ASP A 159 -40.45 86.57 56.79
CA ASP A 159 -40.10 87.96 56.51
C ASP A 159 -41.30 88.91 56.73
N GLU A 160 -42.51 88.49 56.35
CA GLU A 160 -43.76 89.22 56.60
C GLU A 160 -44.06 89.37 58.10
N VAL A 161 -43.88 88.31 58.90
CA VAL A 161 -44.15 88.31 60.36
C VAL A 161 -43.10 89.11 61.14
N LEU A 162 -41.84 89.11 60.71
CA LEU A 162 -40.74 89.79 61.43
C LEU A 162 -40.67 91.31 61.16
N GLY A 163 -41.54 91.86 60.32
CA GLY A 163 -41.65 93.31 60.11
C GLY A 163 -40.34 93.97 59.66
N LYS A 164 -39.56 93.30 58.82
CA LYS A 164 -38.51 93.99 58.06
C LYS A 164 -39.21 94.88 57.01
N PRO A 165 -38.72 96.10 56.76
CA PRO A 165 -39.33 97.03 55.79
C PRO A 165 -39.41 96.43 54.39
#